data_AF-A0A974A954-F1
#
_entry.id   AF-A0A974A954-F1
#
_cell.length_a   1.000
_cell.length_b   1.000
_cell.length_c   1.000
_cell.angle_alpha   90.00
_cell.angle_beta   90.00
_cell.angle_gamma   90.00
#
_symmetry.space_group_name_H-M   'P 1'
#
loop_
_entity.id
_entity.type
_entity.pdbx_description
1 polymer ?
#
loop_
_entity_poly.entity_id
_entity_poly.type
_entity_poly.pdbx_seq_one_letter_code
_entity_poly.pdbx_strand_id
1 'polypeptide(L)'
;MRKQSLGKLLKKAFSLTAVLAAGVIGLSASANAESPFHTGVWQLNTGSGPQGLVASDWMLFEGGLPRHWLYRRAGTNDANQFDYFTRTIGTSGYTPAGIRVYRTSDTTMDYTVAKKGEEPVTVSAKRLSIPNFQKSCLSVEGKASRLIGSWNGTASSSLKKLRITNSAITVDGKSRKITTEEVRVGRLGILEDGKPIAFFTSAGGDYAVLQWLQPGTSVETMRDTRREILDFVGEEVVRKPGGTCDRQIESRLKTMK
;
A
#
# COMPACT_ATOMS: atom_id res chain seq x y z
N MET A 1 -14.25 58.47 -65.81
CA MET A 1 -14.57 59.88 -65.52
C MET A 1 -14.36 60.17 -64.04
N ARG A 2 -13.52 61.18 -63.76
CA ARG A 2 -13.55 62.15 -62.64
C ARG A 2 -13.68 61.69 -61.16
N LYS A 3 -12.57 62.00 -60.46
CA LYS A 3 -12.43 62.86 -59.27
C LYS A 3 -12.33 62.21 -57.88
N GLN A 4 -11.18 62.54 -57.27
CA GLN A 4 -10.79 62.48 -55.86
C GLN A 4 -11.72 63.29 -54.93
N SER A 5 -11.75 62.91 -53.65
CA SER A 5 -11.88 63.78 -52.47
C SER A 5 -11.80 62.89 -51.21
N LEU A 6 -10.63 62.56 -50.68
CA LEU A 6 -9.91 63.30 -49.63
C LEU A 6 -10.82 63.93 -48.54
N GLY A 7 -10.71 63.44 -47.30
CA GLY A 7 -10.87 64.29 -46.11
C GLY A 7 -11.84 63.80 -45.02
N LYS A 8 -11.27 63.21 -43.96
CA LYS A 8 -11.44 63.51 -42.52
C LYS A 8 -11.31 62.21 -41.70
N LEU A 9 -10.14 61.96 -41.10
CA LEU A 9 -9.70 62.41 -39.76
C LEU A 9 -10.42 61.68 -38.60
N LEU A 10 -9.58 60.94 -37.84
CA LEU A 10 -9.66 60.68 -36.40
C LEU A 10 -10.83 59.84 -35.86
N LYS A 11 -10.50 58.65 -35.33
CA LYS A 11 -10.47 58.38 -33.87
C LYS A 11 -10.19 56.89 -33.57
N LYS A 12 -9.15 56.67 -32.74
CA LYS A 12 -8.97 55.61 -31.72
C LYS A 12 -9.07 54.15 -32.20
N ALA A 13 -7.98 53.43 -32.45
CA ALA A 13 -6.94 52.96 -31.51
C ALA A 13 -7.49 52.09 -30.35
N PHE A 14 -7.13 50.80 -30.45
CA PHE A 14 -7.09 49.74 -29.44
C PHE A 14 -8.41 49.29 -28.80
N SER A 15 -8.89 48.13 -29.26
CA SER A 15 -9.65 47.20 -28.45
C SER A 15 -8.93 45.86 -28.49
N LEU A 16 -8.33 45.49 -27.36
CA LEU A 16 -7.68 44.20 -27.12
C LEU A 16 -8.64 43.07 -27.46
N THR A 17 -8.22 42.19 -28.37
CA THR A 17 -8.79 40.86 -28.49
C THR A 17 -8.39 40.07 -27.24
N ALA A 18 -9.34 39.85 -26.34
CA ALA A 18 -9.16 38.96 -25.20
C ALA A 18 -8.84 37.55 -25.72
N VAL A 19 -7.60 37.11 -25.50
CA VAL A 19 -7.22 35.70 -25.65
C VAL A 19 -8.07 34.92 -24.65
N LEU A 20 -9.01 34.14 -25.16
CA LEU A 20 -9.64 33.06 -24.41
C LEU A 20 -8.53 32.10 -24.01
N ALA A 21 -8.02 32.28 -22.78
CA ALA A 21 -7.23 31.27 -22.12
C ALA A 21 -8.14 30.04 -22.01
N ALA A 22 -7.87 29.03 -22.85
CA ALA A 22 -8.40 27.71 -22.67
C ALA A 22 -7.96 27.24 -21.28
N GLY A 23 -8.88 27.33 -20.32
CA GLY A 23 -8.71 26.74 -19.01
C GLY A 23 -8.57 25.24 -19.23
N VAL A 24 -7.33 24.75 -19.28
CA VAL A 24 -7.04 23.36 -19.01
C VAL A 24 -7.50 23.17 -17.58
N ILE A 25 -8.71 22.61 -17.40
CA ILE A 25 -9.12 22.01 -16.14
C ILE A 25 -8.15 20.84 -15.99
N GLY A 26 -6.98 21.15 -15.44
CA GLY A 26 -6.10 20.15 -14.88
C GLY A 26 -6.92 19.47 -13.80
N LEU A 27 -7.43 18.28 -14.13
CA LEU A 27 -7.83 17.30 -13.15
C LEU A 27 -6.62 17.15 -12.23
N SER A 28 -6.65 17.88 -11.11
CA SER A 28 -5.78 17.65 -9.98
C SER A 28 -5.97 16.17 -9.67
N ALA A 29 -4.97 15.36 -10.02
CA ALA A 29 -4.89 13.99 -9.59
C ALA A 29 -5.14 14.04 -8.08
N SER A 30 -6.27 13.50 -7.65
CA SER A 30 -6.62 13.42 -6.24
C SER A 30 -5.39 12.83 -5.56
N ALA A 31 -4.82 13.55 -4.60
CA ALA A 31 -3.82 12.97 -3.73
C ALA A 31 -4.44 11.67 -3.23
N ASN A 32 -3.86 10.52 -3.61
CA ASN A 32 -4.32 9.23 -3.11
C ASN A 32 -4.32 9.37 -1.60
N ALA A 33 -5.51 9.41 -0.98
CA ALA A 33 -5.59 9.63 0.45
C ALA A 33 -4.72 8.58 1.13
N GLU A 34 -3.81 9.04 1.98
CA GLU A 34 -2.95 8.17 2.77
C GLU A 34 -3.80 7.12 3.48
N SER A 35 -3.26 5.92 3.65
CA SER A 35 -3.91 4.88 4.45
C SER A 35 -4.38 5.49 5.79
N PRO A 36 -5.62 5.27 6.25
CA PRO A 36 -6.14 5.85 7.48
C PRO A 36 -5.42 5.32 8.71
N PHE A 37 -4.76 4.17 8.57
CA PHE A 37 -3.88 3.63 9.59
C PHE A 37 -2.61 4.48 9.74
N HIS A 38 -2.31 5.35 8.74
CA HIS A 38 -1.10 6.13 8.55
C HIS A 38 0.15 5.31 8.86
N THR A 39 0.07 3.99 8.66
CA THR A 39 1.01 3.02 9.18
C THR A 39 1.28 3.19 10.71
N GLY A 40 0.83 2.26 11.55
CA GLY A 40 1.01 2.46 12.98
C GLY A 40 0.51 1.36 13.92
N VAL A 41 0.76 1.64 15.19
CA VAL A 41 0.27 0.86 16.33
C VAL A 41 -0.90 1.61 16.93
N TRP A 42 -2.01 0.90 17.09
CA TRP A 42 -3.29 1.41 17.56
C TRP A 42 -3.77 0.58 18.75
N GLN A 43 -4.51 1.22 19.64
CA GLN A 43 -5.27 0.58 20.70
C GLN A 43 -6.74 0.57 20.29
N LEU A 44 -7.33 -0.60 20.13
CA LEU A 44 -8.76 -0.81 19.99
C LEU A 44 -9.41 -0.89 21.38
N ASN A 45 -10.43 -0.09 21.62
CA ASN A 45 -11.17 -0.07 22.88
C ASN A 45 -12.37 -0.99 22.78
N THR A 46 -12.17 -2.28 23.10
CA THR A 46 -13.23 -3.29 23.03
C THR A 46 -13.96 -3.40 24.37
N GLY A 47 -15.16 -4.02 24.37
CA GLY A 47 -15.89 -4.32 25.61
C GLY A 47 -15.13 -5.27 26.56
N SER A 48 -14.20 -6.08 26.03
CA SER A 48 -13.32 -6.96 26.81
C SER A 48 -12.04 -6.28 27.30
N GLY A 49 -11.82 -5.01 26.95
CA GLY A 49 -10.62 -4.24 27.29
C GLY A 49 -9.79 -3.81 26.07
N PRO A 50 -8.66 -3.13 26.31
CA PRO A 50 -7.76 -2.66 25.25
C PRO A 50 -7.13 -3.80 24.46
N GLN A 51 -7.15 -3.71 23.13
CA GLN A 51 -6.50 -4.65 22.22
C GLN A 51 -5.57 -3.92 21.26
N GLY A 52 -4.38 -4.49 21.01
CA GLY A 52 -3.43 -3.93 20.06
C GLY A 52 -3.84 -4.21 18.61
N LEU A 53 -3.81 -3.19 17.77
CA LEU A 53 -3.89 -3.30 16.32
C LEU A 53 -2.61 -2.75 15.70
N VAL A 54 -1.92 -3.57 14.92
CA VAL A 54 -0.70 -3.19 14.21
C VAL A 54 -0.99 -3.27 12.72
N ALA A 55 -0.81 -2.16 12.01
CA ALA A 55 -1.15 -2.04 10.61
C ALA A 55 -0.06 -1.27 9.84
N SER A 56 0.25 -1.73 8.64
CA SER A 56 0.99 -0.99 7.63
C SER A 56 0.02 -0.50 6.53
N ASP A 57 0.57 0.09 5.48
CA ASP A 57 -0.21 0.54 4.32
C ASP A 57 -0.88 -0.63 3.57
N TRP A 58 -0.30 -1.83 3.64
CA TRP A 58 -0.79 -3.00 2.92
C TRP A 58 -1.37 -4.09 3.81
N MET A 59 -0.99 -4.15 5.09
CA MET A 59 -1.22 -5.35 5.88
C MET A 59 -1.62 -5.06 7.32
N LEU A 60 -2.44 -5.95 7.87
CA LEU A 60 -2.59 -6.12 9.31
C LEU A 60 -1.66 -7.22 9.81
N PHE A 61 -1.13 -6.98 11.00
CA PHE A 61 -0.27 -7.90 11.71
C PHE A 61 -1.09 -8.61 12.79
N GLU A 62 -0.85 -9.91 12.93
CA GLU A 62 -1.47 -10.77 13.92
C GLU A 62 -0.38 -11.67 14.52
N GLY A 63 -0.36 -11.82 15.86
CA GLY A 63 0.72 -12.57 16.53
C GLY A 63 2.12 -12.00 16.29
N GLY A 64 2.23 -10.71 15.99
CA GLY A 64 3.50 -10.04 15.70
C GLY A 64 4.03 -10.22 14.27
N LEU A 65 3.30 -10.90 13.40
CA LEU A 65 3.69 -11.13 12.00
C LEU A 65 2.66 -10.55 11.04
N PRO A 66 3.06 -10.14 9.82
CA PRO A 66 2.12 -9.85 8.75
C PRO A 66 1.18 -11.04 8.54
N ARG A 67 -0.14 -10.79 8.46
CA ARG A 67 -1.14 -11.86 8.37
C ARG A 67 -2.21 -11.61 7.33
N HIS A 68 -2.78 -10.40 7.30
CA HIS A 68 -3.90 -10.08 6.42
C HIS A 68 -3.52 -8.95 5.49
N TRP A 69 -3.65 -9.18 4.18
CA TRP A 69 -3.58 -8.14 3.18
C TRP A 69 -4.83 -7.26 3.24
N LEU A 70 -4.63 -5.95 3.04
CA LEU A 70 -5.67 -4.94 2.94
C LEU A 70 -5.82 -4.53 1.48
N TYR A 71 -7.03 -4.68 0.94
CA TYR A 71 -7.37 -4.26 -0.41
C TYR A 71 -8.48 -3.23 -0.35
N ARG A 72 -8.13 -1.99 -0.68
CA ARG A 72 -9.08 -0.88 -0.67
C ARG A 72 -10.22 -1.15 -1.65
N ARG A 73 -11.45 -0.99 -1.20
CA ARG A 73 -12.65 -1.12 -2.05
C ARG A 73 -12.75 0.12 -2.95
N ALA A 74 -13.13 -0.07 -4.20
CA ALA A 74 -13.42 1.05 -5.09
C ALA A 74 -14.64 1.84 -4.58
N GLY A 75 -14.61 3.16 -4.70
CA GLY A 75 -15.71 4.04 -4.27
C GLY A 75 -15.75 4.34 -2.77
N THR A 76 -14.65 4.13 -2.04
CA THR A 76 -14.53 4.61 -0.66
C THR A 76 -14.57 6.15 -0.61
N ASN A 77 -15.17 6.69 0.44
CA ASN A 77 -15.14 8.14 0.68
C ASN A 77 -13.80 8.51 1.31
N ASP A 78 -12.82 8.74 0.45
CA ASP A 78 -11.43 9.00 0.78
C ASP A 78 -11.18 10.26 1.64
N ALA A 79 -12.22 11.03 1.96
CA ALA A 79 -12.15 12.12 2.93
C ALA A 79 -11.97 11.62 4.38
N ASN A 80 -12.66 10.53 4.75
CA ASN A 80 -12.64 10.01 6.12
C ASN A 80 -13.09 8.55 6.28
N GLN A 81 -13.62 7.88 5.26
CA GLN A 81 -14.08 6.50 5.34
C GLN A 81 -13.31 5.61 4.36
N PHE A 82 -12.74 4.53 4.87
CA PHE A 82 -11.94 3.60 4.12
C PHE A 82 -12.46 2.19 4.35
N ASP A 83 -12.94 1.56 3.30
CA ASP A 83 -13.41 0.19 3.32
C ASP A 83 -12.38 -0.71 2.65
N TYR A 84 -12.09 -1.84 3.28
CA TYR A 84 -11.13 -2.82 2.82
C TYR A 84 -11.79 -4.20 2.71
N PHE A 85 -11.50 -4.88 1.61
CA PHE A 85 -11.46 -6.33 1.60
C PHE A 85 -10.17 -6.78 2.28
N THR A 86 -10.22 -7.94 2.94
CA THR A 86 -9.04 -8.57 3.52
C THR A 86 -8.72 -9.87 2.80
N ARG A 87 -7.46 -10.31 2.85
CA ARG A 87 -7.07 -11.69 2.50
C ARG A 87 -6.02 -12.18 3.47
N THR A 88 -6.23 -13.35 4.03
CA THR A 88 -5.19 -14.02 4.83
C THR A 88 -4.09 -14.57 3.92
N ILE A 89 -2.83 -14.36 4.29
CA ILE A 89 -1.69 -14.98 3.63
C ILE A 89 -1.91 -16.51 3.52
N GLY A 90 -1.64 -17.07 2.35
CA GLY A 90 -1.80 -18.50 2.06
C GLY A 90 -3.23 -18.92 1.68
N THR A 91 -4.18 -17.99 1.58
CA THR A 91 -5.54 -18.28 1.11
C THR A 91 -5.79 -17.65 -0.25
N SER A 92 -6.55 -18.33 -1.11
CA SER A 92 -6.99 -17.79 -2.39
C SER A 92 -8.31 -17.04 -2.21
N GLY A 93 -8.34 -15.78 -2.64
CA GLY A 93 -9.52 -14.92 -2.55
C GLY A 93 -9.65 -14.15 -1.23
N TYR A 94 -10.66 -13.28 -1.16
CA TYR A 94 -10.84 -12.43 0.01
C TYR A 94 -11.43 -13.21 1.19
N THR A 95 -10.90 -12.94 2.38
CA THR A 95 -11.57 -13.37 3.61
C THR A 95 -12.90 -12.64 3.76
N PRO A 96 -13.93 -13.31 4.29
CA PRO A 96 -15.23 -12.67 4.44
C PRO A 96 -15.26 -11.53 5.47
N ALA A 97 -14.18 -11.37 6.26
CA ALA A 97 -14.02 -10.27 7.20
C ALA A 97 -13.73 -8.96 6.45
N GLY A 98 -14.74 -8.12 6.27
CA GLY A 98 -14.55 -6.75 5.81
C GLY A 98 -14.01 -5.86 6.92
N ILE A 99 -13.25 -4.83 6.55
CA ILE A 99 -12.83 -3.77 7.48
C ILE A 99 -13.37 -2.44 6.98
N ARG A 100 -13.92 -1.65 7.89
CA ARG A 100 -14.21 -0.24 7.66
C ARG A 100 -13.51 0.59 8.72
N VAL A 101 -12.84 1.64 8.26
CA VAL A 101 -12.19 2.63 9.11
C VAL A 101 -12.82 3.98 8.86
N TYR A 102 -13.26 4.63 9.93
CA TYR A 102 -13.70 6.01 9.90
C TYR A 102 -12.71 6.87 10.67
N ARG A 103 -11.97 7.73 9.97
CA ARG A 103 -11.01 8.64 10.58
C ARG A 103 -11.76 9.77 11.29
N THR A 104 -11.61 9.85 12.60
CA THR A 104 -12.25 10.89 13.43
C THR A 104 -11.27 12.02 13.78
N SER A 105 -9.98 11.71 13.89
CA SER A 105 -8.88 12.69 13.98
C SER A 105 -7.56 12.07 13.48
N ASP A 106 -6.46 12.80 13.57
CA ASP A 106 -5.12 12.28 13.25
C ASP A 106 -4.64 11.18 14.23
N THR A 107 -5.31 11.04 15.38
CA THR A 107 -4.94 10.10 16.44
C THR A 107 -6.07 9.16 16.87
N THR A 108 -7.25 9.27 16.24
CA THR A 108 -8.42 8.47 16.57
C THR A 108 -9.17 8.04 15.31
N MET A 109 -9.74 6.84 15.37
CA MET A 109 -10.59 6.31 14.31
C MET A 109 -11.66 5.39 14.92
N ASP A 110 -12.78 5.20 14.23
CA ASP A 110 -13.67 4.08 14.49
C ASP A 110 -13.28 2.93 13.57
N TYR A 111 -13.08 1.76 14.16
CA TYR A 111 -12.65 0.55 13.49
C TYR A 111 -13.78 -0.47 13.54
N THR A 112 -14.30 -0.83 12.37
CA THR A 112 -15.37 -1.81 12.22
C THR A 112 -14.84 -3.06 11.55
N VAL A 113 -15.11 -4.22 12.14
CA VAL A 113 -14.88 -5.53 11.52
C VAL A 113 -16.22 -6.21 11.28
N ALA A 114 -16.48 -6.58 10.03
CA ALA A 114 -17.68 -7.31 9.64
C ALA A 114 -17.29 -8.72 9.21
N LYS A 115 -17.40 -9.70 10.11
CA LYS A 115 -17.17 -11.11 9.78
C LYS A 115 -18.42 -11.72 9.16
N LYS A 116 -18.26 -12.65 8.23
CA LYS A 116 -19.41 -13.32 7.60
C LYS A 116 -20.20 -14.12 8.63
N GLY A 117 -21.50 -13.85 8.68
CA GLY A 117 -22.42 -14.53 9.59
C GLY A 117 -22.42 -13.97 11.01
N GLU A 118 -21.67 -12.90 11.28
CA GLU A 118 -21.67 -12.18 12.55
C GLU A 118 -22.09 -10.72 12.34
N GLU A 119 -22.68 -10.11 13.37
CA GLU A 119 -22.96 -8.68 13.36
C GLU A 119 -21.64 -7.88 13.33
N PRO A 120 -21.55 -6.80 12.53
CA PRO A 120 -20.38 -5.94 12.52
C PRO A 120 -20.10 -5.38 13.92
N VAL A 121 -18.83 -5.45 14.33
CA VAL A 121 -18.37 -4.89 15.61
C VAL A 121 -17.59 -3.62 15.33
N THR A 122 -18.07 -2.50 15.85
CA THR A 122 -17.40 -1.19 15.79
C THR A 122 -16.82 -0.85 17.14
N VAL A 123 -15.54 -0.48 17.15
CA VAL A 123 -14.82 -0.03 18.34
C VAL A 123 -14.08 1.27 18.04
N SER A 124 -13.95 2.13 19.05
CA SER A 124 -13.05 3.28 18.94
C SER A 124 -11.60 2.80 19.02
N ALA A 125 -10.72 3.47 18.27
CA ALA A 125 -9.31 3.19 18.27
C ALA A 125 -8.50 4.46 18.48
N LYS A 126 -7.43 4.35 19.28
CA LYS A 126 -6.50 5.43 19.58
C LYS A 126 -5.09 5.07 19.13
N ARG A 127 -4.40 6.02 18.49
CA ARG A 127 -3.03 5.81 18.01
C ARG A 127 -2.03 5.80 19.18
N LEU A 128 -1.12 4.82 19.17
CA LEU A 128 -0.01 4.71 20.13
C LEU A 128 1.33 5.15 19.52
N SER A 129 1.48 5.04 18.20
CA SER A 129 2.66 5.49 17.45
C SER A 129 2.60 6.99 17.09
N ILE A 130 3.76 7.62 16.93
CA ILE A 130 3.88 9.04 16.55
C ILE A 130 3.18 9.29 15.19
N PRO A 131 2.51 10.43 14.98
CA PRO A 131 1.76 10.70 13.75
C PRO A 131 2.56 10.68 12.44
N ASN A 132 3.89 10.80 12.48
CA ASN A 132 4.74 10.91 11.30
C ASN A 132 4.97 9.53 10.65
N PHE A 133 4.05 9.15 9.76
CA PHE A 133 4.06 7.89 9.01
C PHE A 133 5.35 7.67 8.21
N GLN A 134 5.93 8.73 7.64
CA GLN A 134 7.18 8.64 6.84
C GLN A 134 8.39 8.19 7.65
N LYS A 135 8.37 8.44 8.97
CA LYS A 135 9.41 7.99 9.91
C LYS A 135 9.03 6.70 10.64
N SER A 136 7.83 6.16 10.39
CA SER A 136 7.40 4.91 11.01
C SER A 136 8.21 3.74 10.45
N CYS A 137 8.69 2.85 11.32
CA CYS A 137 9.33 1.63 10.85
C CYS A 137 8.35 0.78 10.04
N LEU A 138 7.05 0.87 10.32
CA LEU A 138 5.99 0.16 9.61
C LEU A 138 5.76 0.69 8.18
N SER A 139 6.39 1.81 7.78
CA SER A 139 6.08 2.50 6.52
C SER A 139 6.53 1.69 5.33
N VAL A 140 5.65 1.60 4.35
CA VAL A 140 5.97 0.91 3.09
C VAL A 140 6.52 1.88 2.05
N GLU A 141 6.44 3.19 2.32
CA GLU A 141 7.01 4.21 1.48
C GLU A 141 8.55 4.17 1.56
N GLY A 142 9.13 3.57 0.53
CA GLY A 142 10.56 3.46 0.36
C GLY A 142 10.81 2.69 -0.92
N LYS A 143 11.64 3.27 -1.81
CA LYS A 143 11.98 2.74 -3.13
C LYS A 143 12.13 1.21 -3.09
N ALA A 144 11.62 0.51 -4.11
CA ALA A 144 11.66 -0.95 -4.20
C ALA A 144 13.08 -1.55 -4.02
N SER A 145 14.13 -0.73 -4.18
CA SER A 145 15.50 -1.05 -3.78
C SER A 145 15.68 -1.49 -2.32
N ARG A 146 14.79 -1.10 -1.39
CA ARG A 146 14.81 -1.56 0.02
C ARG A 146 14.49 -3.03 0.19
N LEU A 147 13.90 -3.64 -0.83
CA LEU A 147 13.60 -5.07 -0.89
C LEU A 147 14.81 -5.90 -1.37
N ILE A 148 15.77 -5.26 -2.04
CA ILE A 148 17.03 -5.88 -2.43
C ILE A 148 17.89 -6.09 -1.18
N GLY A 149 18.45 -7.29 -1.01
CA GLY A 149 19.26 -7.64 0.15
C GLY A 149 19.00 -9.05 0.66
N SER A 150 19.40 -9.30 1.91
CA SER A 150 19.22 -10.58 2.61
C SER A 150 18.08 -10.52 3.62
N TRP A 151 17.36 -11.62 3.73
CA TRP A 151 16.17 -11.80 4.53
C TRP A 151 16.20 -13.17 5.20
N ASN A 152 15.64 -13.25 6.40
CA ASN A 152 15.47 -14.51 7.13
C ASN A 152 13.99 -14.92 7.08
N GLY A 153 13.71 -16.21 6.91
CA GLY A 153 12.36 -16.74 7.08
C GLY A 153 11.85 -16.52 8.50
N THR A 154 10.55 -16.28 8.64
CA THR A 154 9.87 -16.24 9.93
C THR A 154 9.29 -17.62 10.28
N ALA A 155 8.64 -17.73 11.43
CA ALA A 155 7.91 -18.94 11.82
C ALA A 155 6.76 -19.31 10.87
N SER A 156 6.28 -18.36 10.06
CA SER A 156 5.23 -18.59 9.06
C SER A 156 5.78 -18.83 7.66
N SER A 157 7.08 -19.16 7.53
CA SER A 157 7.76 -19.34 6.27
C SER A 157 8.38 -20.73 6.17
N SER A 158 8.31 -21.32 4.98
CA SER A 158 8.97 -22.58 4.65
C SER A 158 10.45 -22.41 4.34
N LEU A 159 10.86 -21.23 3.86
CA LEU A 159 12.26 -20.91 3.59
C LEU A 159 12.98 -20.46 4.87
N LYS A 160 14.30 -20.70 4.94
CA LYS A 160 15.14 -20.23 6.06
C LYS A 160 15.83 -18.92 5.74
N LYS A 161 16.33 -18.77 4.51
CA LYS A 161 17.05 -17.58 4.05
C LYS A 161 16.68 -17.25 2.61
N LEU A 162 16.51 -15.95 2.37
CA LEU A 162 16.26 -15.38 1.06
C LEU A 162 17.27 -14.28 0.81
N ARG A 163 17.87 -14.25 -0.38
CA ARG A 163 18.65 -13.11 -0.86
C ARG A 163 18.16 -12.73 -2.25
N ILE A 164 17.86 -11.46 -2.44
CA ILE A 164 17.43 -10.91 -3.73
C ILE A 164 18.43 -9.83 -4.14
N THR A 165 18.87 -9.89 -5.39
CA THR A 165 19.59 -8.84 -6.10
C THR A 165 18.81 -8.47 -7.37
N ASN A 166 19.26 -7.47 -8.12
CA ASN A 166 18.63 -7.11 -9.38
C ASN A 166 18.76 -8.21 -10.47
N SER A 167 19.67 -9.17 -10.27
CA SER A 167 20.01 -10.19 -11.27
C SER A 167 19.92 -11.63 -10.76
N ALA A 168 19.69 -11.84 -9.47
CA ALA A 168 19.64 -13.16 -8.86
C ALA A 168 18.70 -13.22 -7.65
N ILE A 169 18.00 -14.34 -7.51
CA ILE A 169 17.31 -14.74 -6.28
C ILE A 169 17.97 -16.01 -5.75
N THR A 170 18.29 -16.02 -4.47
CA THR A 170 18.85 -17.17 -3.77
C THR A 170 17.92 -17.55 -2.62
N VAL A 171 17.38 -18.77 -2.68
CA VAL A 171 16.52 -19.33 -1.63
C VAL A 171 17.24 -20.54 -1.04
N ASP A 172 17.51 -20.51 0.26
CA ASP A 172 18.18 -21.58 1.00
C ASP A 172 19.46 -22.10 0.31
N GLY A 173 20.26 -21.16 -0.24
CA GLY A 173 21.52 -21.44 -0.92
C GLY A 173 21.41 -21.79 -2.40
N LYS A 174 20.20 -22.02 -2.93
CA LYS A 174 19.98 -22.29 -4.36
C LYS A 174 19.71 -20.98 -5.10
N SER A 175 20.58 -20.64 -6.05
CA SER A 175 20.52 -19.40 -6.81
C SER A 175 19.88 -19.60 -8.18
N ARG A 176 19.12 -18.60 -8.63
CA ARG A 176 18.52 -18.50 -9.97
C ARG A 176 18.77 -17.11 -10.53
N LYS A 177 18.94 -17.03 -11.85
CA LYS A 177 19.11 -15.74 -12.54
C LYS A 177 17.74 -15.14 -12.78
N ILE A 178 17.58 -13.88 -12.42
CA ILE A 178 16.30 -13.16 -12.55
C ILE A 178 16.53 -11.77 -13.10
N THR A 179 15.44 -11.10 -13.44
CA THR A 179 15.36 -9.64 -13.47
C THR A 179 14.31 -9.19 -12.46
N THR A 180 14.48 -7.97 -11.94
CA THR A 180 13.50 -7.33 -11.08
C THR A 180 13.00 -6.05 -11.73
N GLU A 181 11.72 -5.75 -11.51
CA GLU A 181 11.13 -4.47 -11.88
C GLU A 181 10.18 -4.00 -10.79
N GLU A 182 10.05 -2.68 -10.61
CA GLU A 182 9.07 -2.12 -9.70
C GLU A 182 7.70 -2.15 -10.37
N VAL A 183 6.78 -2.93 -9.80
CA VAL A 183 5.40 -3.10 -10.32
C VAL A 183 4.49 -2.02 -9.75
N ARG A 184 4.67 -1.72 -8.46
CA ARG A 184 4.08 -0.58 -7.76
C ARG A 184 4.91 -0.26 -6.53
N VAL A 185 4.61 0.85 -5.86
CA VAL A 185 5.31 1.28 -4.64
C VAL A 185 5.37 0.12 -3.64
N GLY A 186 6.59 -0.21 -3.21
CA GLY A 186 6.82 -1.27 -2.23
C GLY A 186 6.63 -2.71 -2.75
N ARG A 187 6.51 -2.93 -4.07
CA ARG A 187 6.39 -4.26 -4.68
C ARG A 187 7.30 -4.41 -5.90
N LEU A 188 8.15 -5.44 -5.85
CA LEU A 188 8.94 -5.91 -6.99
C LEU A 188 8.23 -7.05 -7.70
N GLY A 189 8.18 -6.99 -9.03
CA GLY A 189 7.99 -8.16 -9.89
C GLY A 189 9.33 -8.84 -10.11
N ILE A 190 9.33 -10.18 -10.05
CA ILE A 190 10.51 -11.02 -10.27
C ILE A 190 10.24 -11.88 -11.50
N LEU A 191 11.13 -11.80 -12.48
CA LEU A 191 11.05 -12.56 -13.72
C LEU A 191 12.26 -13.48 -13.87
N GLU A 192 12.03 -14.69 -14.38
CA GLU A 192 13.06 -15.65 -14.81
C GLU A 192 12.86 -15.89 -16.30
N ASP A 193 13.91 -15.67 -17.11
CA ASP A 193 13.86 -15.75 -18.58
C ASP A 193 12.67 -15.00 -19.20
N GLY A 194 12.37 -13.81 -18.66
CA GLY A 194 11.26 -12.95 -19.11
C GLY A 194 9.87 -13.40 -18.65
N LYS A 195 9.76 -14.48 -17.87
CA LYS A 195 8.49 -14.99 -17.33
C LYS A 195 8.32 -14.59 -15.87
N PRO A 196 7.17 -14.03 -15.47
CA PRO A 196 6.87 -13.76 -14.06
C PRO A 196 6.93 -15.03 -13.21
N ILE A 197 7.64 -14.98 -12.09
CA ILE A 197 7.72 -16.09 -11.14
C ILE A 197 7.28 -15.71 -9.72
N ALA A 198 7.40 -14.43 -9.33
CA ALA A 198 7.00 -13.99 -8.01
C ALA A 198 6.75 -12.48 -7.93
N PHE A 199 5.99 -12.07 -6.93
CA PHE A 199 6.09 -10.74 -6.35
C PHE A 199 6.94 -10.79 -5.09
N PHE A 200 7.65 -9.71 -4.81
CA PHE A 200 8.22 -9.46 -3.48
C PHE A 200 7.72 -8.12 -2.97
N THR A 201 6.88 -8.15 -1.95
CA THR A 201 6.12 -7.00 -1.47
C THR A 201 6.54 -6.66 -0.04
N SER A 202 6.86 -5.39 0.23
CA SER A 202 7.08 -4.90 1.58
C SER A 202 5.80 -5.00 2.39
N ALA A 203 5.86 -5.64 3.55
CA ALA A 203 4.75 -5.71 4.48
C ALA A 203 4.72 -4.52 5.44
N GLY A 204 5.72 -3.63 5.35
CA GLY A 204 6.04 -2.64 6.38
C GLY A 204 6.90 -3.24 7.48
N GLY A 205 7.54 -2.38 8.26
CA GLY A 205 8.39 -2.81 9.35
C GLY A 205 9.71 -3.35 8.82
N ASP A 206 10.15 -4.43 9.47
CA ASP A 206 11.28 -5.21 8.99
C ASP A 206 10.81 -6.41 8.16
N TYR A 207 9.58 -6.42 7.65
CA TYR A 207 8.97 -7.57 7.00
C TYR A 207 8.67 -7.36 5.52
N ALA A 208 8.70 -8.47 4.79
CA ALA A 208 8.25 -8.56 3.41
C ALA A 208 7.60 -9.92 3.16
N VAL A 209 6.81 -10.01 2.10
CA VAL A 209 6.17 -11.26 1.67
C VAL A 209 6.62 -11.57 0.24
N LEU A 210 7.22 -12.74 0.05
CA LEU A 210 7.51 -13.31 -1.26
C LEU A 210 6.31 -14.16 -1.69
N GLN A 211 5.72 -13.84 -2.83
CA GLN A 211 4.47 -14.40 -3.31
C GLN A 211 4.74 -15.10 -4.64
N TRP A 212 4.77 -16.44 -4.64
CA TRP A 212 5.06 -17.24 -5.82
C TRP A 212 3.85 -17.27 -6.75
N LEU A 213 4.03 -16.80 -7.99
CA LEU A 213 2.96 -16.71 -8.96
C LEU A 213 2.60 -18.09 -9.52
N GLN A 214 1.34 -18.26 -9.89
CA GLN A 214 0.90 -19.46 -10.62
C GLN A 214 1.67 -19.59 -11.94
N PRO A 215 2.07 -20.81 -12.35
CA PRO A 215 2.68 -21.05 -13.65
C PRO A 215 1.80 -20.50 -14.78
N GLY A 216 2.43 -19.80 -15.73
CA GLY A 216 1.73 -19.20 -16.88
C GLY A 216 1.16 -17.80 -16.64
N THR A 217 1.37 -17.20 -15.45
CA THR A 217 1.07 -15.78 -15.22
C THR A 217 1.79 -14.91 -16.25
N SER A 218 1.03 -14.09 -16.99
CA SER A 218 1.61 -13.22 -18.02
C SER A 218 2.25 -11.97 -17.44
N VAL A 219 3.17 -11.36 -18.18
CA VAL A 219 3.83 -10.10 -17.78
C VAL A 219 2.80 -8.97 -17.67
N GLU A 220 1.81 -8.94 -18.56
CA GLU A 220 0.72 -7.96 -18.55
C GLU A 220 -0.13 -8.11 -17.29
N THR A 221 -0.43 -9.35 -16.89
CA THR A 221 -1.17 -9.64 -15.66
C THR A 221 -0.38 -9.21 -14.42
N MET A 222 0.92 -9.48 -14.40
CA MET A 222 1.81 -9.06 -13.32
C MET A 222 1.89 -7.53 -13.19
N ARG A 223 1.87 -6.80 -14.31
CA ARG A 223 1.99 -5.34 -14.36
C ARG A 223 0.66 -4.59 -14.22
N ASP A 224 -0.48 -5.28 -14.29
CA ASP A 224 -1.80 -4.64 -14.16
C ASP A 224 -2.02 -4.17 -12.72
N THR A 225 -1.90 -2.86 -12.50
CA THR A 225 -2.11 -2.25 -11.18
C THR A 225 -3.58 -2.08 -10.82
N ARG A 226 -4.51 -2.35 -11.76
CA ARG A 226 -5.96 -2.26 -11.55
C ARG A 226 -6.58 -3.58 -11.10
N ARG A 227 -5.87 -4.70 -11.30
CA ARG A 227 -6.31 -6.04 -10.92
C ARG A 227 -5.31 -6.67 -9.98
N GLU A 228 -5.77 -7.17 -8.85
CA GLU A 228 -4.89 -7.85 -7.92
C GLU A 228 -4.86 -9.37 -8.21
N ILE A 229 -3.67 -9.95 -8.24
CA ILE A 229 -3.49 -11.40 -8.19
C ILE A 229 -3.69 -11.86 -6.75
N LEU A 230 -4.65 -12.76 -6.53
CA LEU A 230 -5.01 -13.25 -5.19
C LEU A 230 -4.67 -14.73 -4.98
N ASP A 231 -4.34 -15.43 -6.06
CA ASP A 231 -4.03 -16.85 -6.05
C ASP A 231 -2.53 -17.05 -6.33
N PHE A 232 -1.86 -17.72 -5.39
CA PHE A 232 -0.42 -17.89 -5.37
C PHE A 232 -0.11 -19.35 -5.05
N VAL A 233 0.98 -19.86 -5.62
CA VAL A 233 1.48 -21.21 -5.30
C VAL A 233 1.89 -21.29 -3.82
N GLY A 234 2.44 -20.21 -3.29
CA GLY A 234 2.84 -20.09 -1.91
C GLY A 234 3.26 -18.67 -1.58
N GLU A 235 3.22 -18.36 -0.28
CA GLU A 235 3.59 -17.05 0.23
C GLU A 235 4.50 -17.22 1.44
N GLU A 236 5.61 -16.47 1.44
CA GLU A 236 6.68 -16.61 2.41
C GLU A 236 6.89 -15.28 3.11
N VAL A 237 6.64 -15.25 4.41
CA VAL A 237 6.90 -14.06 5.24
C VAL A 237 8.35 -14.08 5.67
N VAL A 238 9.06 -13.03 5.33
CA VAL A 238 10.48 -12.89 5.64
C VAL A 238 10.74 -11.61 6.42
N ARG A 239 11.85 -11.59 7.16
CA ARG A 239 12.26 -10.46 7.99
C ARG A 239 13.69 -10.02 7.71
N LYS A 240 13.96 -8.72 7.83
CA LYS A 240 15.32 -8.18 7.74
C LYS A 240 16.16 -8.67 8.92
N PRO A 241 17.40 -9.13 8.69
CA PRO A 241 18.35 -9.37 9.76
C PRO A 241 18.65 -8.07 10.52
N GLY A 242 18.62 -8.11 11.85
CA GLY A 242 18.93 -6.95 12.69
C GLY A 242 17.85 -5.85 12.70
N GLY A 243 16.64 -6.15 12.23
CA GLY A 243 15.48 -5.26 12.34
C GLY A 243 15.19 -4.86 13.79
N THR A 244 14.62 -3.66 13.98
CA THR A 244 14.26 -3.13 15.31
C THR A 244 12.78 -2.80 15.45
N CYS A 245 11.98 -2.99 14.41
CA CYS A 245 10.59 -2.59 14.37
C CYS A 245 9.74 -3.36 15.38
N ASP A 246 9.99 -4.66 15.57
CA ASP A 246 9.29 -5.47 16.60
C ASP A 246 9.42 -4.86 18.00
N ARG A 247 10.65 -4.49 18.38
CA ARG A 247 10.94 -3.84 19.67
C ARG A 247 10.21 -2.50 19.80
N GLN A 248 10.13 -1.73 18.72
CA GLN A 248 9.41 -0.46 18.71
C GLN A 248 7.90 -0.68 18.85
N ILE A 249 7.33 -1.66 18.13
CA ILE A 249 5.92 -2.02 18.20
C ILE A 249 5.57 -2.49 19.61
N GLU A 250 6.34 -3.42 20.17
CA GLU A 250 6.14 -3.95 21.51
C GLU A 250 6.18 -2.83 22.57
N SER A 251 7.15 -1.92 22.46
CA SER A 251 7.25 -0.77 23.36
C SER A 251 6.02 0.13 23.31
N ARG A 252 5.35 0.27 22.15
CA ARG A 252 4.09 1.04 22.04
C ARG A 252 2.91 0.27 22.62
N LEU A 253 2.80 -1.02 22.33
CA LEU A 253 1.73 -1.86 22.88
C LEU A 253 1.74 -1.91 24.41
N LYS A 254 2.91 -1.84 25.06
CA LYS A 254 3.04 -1.72 26.52
C LYS A 254 2.44 -0.44 27.13
N THR A 255 2.12 0.57 26.31
CA THR A 255 1.54 1.84 26.78
C THR A 255 0.02 1.88 26.76
N MET A 256 -0.63 0.78 26.32
CA MET A 256 -2.08 0.68 26.30
C MET A 256 -2.68 0.81 27.69
N LYS A 257 -3.88 1.40 27.76
CA LYS A 257 -4.62 1.63 29.00
C LYS A 257 -6.08 1.29 28.84
#